data_AF-A0A4R0GDX5-F1
#
_entry.id   AF-A0A4R0GDX5-F1
#
_cell.length_a   1.000
_cell.length_b   1.000
_cell.length_c   1.000
_cell.angle_alpha   90.00
_cell.angle_beta   90.00
_cell.angle_gamma   90.00
#
_symmetry.space_group_name_H-M   'P 1'
#
loop_
_entity.id
_entity.type
_entity.pdbx_description
1 polymer ?
#
loop_
_entity_poly.entity_id
_entity_poly.type
_entity_poly.pdbx_seq_one_letter_code
_entity_poly.pdbx_strand_id
1 'polypeptide(L)'
;MAEQPQAVFLPADWANARPGPKHWTADARGDDPAARVVHAPSGDGPGSGKCFLFLFGFKTASAQDRAMLAEEIAEIDDDIAVLRNAGYTVVVDRQATRADLLEAVAGQGAGVAGLVPAGFYWSSHGGADGSLECCTGATVSPADLDPSTVSPGLRLAVLGACYVGAYAPAWRTALGGYPLVAGWGRPVTLERAVDFLEAGRESDVGLDDLIERWLLTDTPIPPSPATTGLPPAAARSESRKGLKRWIEAITAQLGAESAKHRNHYDVTVPLPGGRTQLVRVFLVDGAEPFTEGVQLCGMESEVGPTSALITPEQLLSGSARPGYGRVALVPGETGVPLIVTQSFTPLAGASAQQLAAHCYQVAQQADALEFAIFGDD
;
A
#
# COMPACT_ATOMS: atom_id res chain seq x y z
N MET A 1 13.13 35.87 -12.05
CA MET A 1 13.16 36.21 -10.62
C MET A 1 13.34 34.90 -9.89
N ALA A 2 14.43 34.73 -9.15
CA ALA A 2 14.62 33.53 -8.33
C ALA A 2 13.72 33.65 -7.09
N GLU A 3 12.85 32.67 -6.88
CA GLU A 3 12.09 32.55 -5.64
C GLU A 3 13.06 32.38 -4.46
N GLN A 4 12.86 33.19 -3.42
CA GLN A 4 13.58 33.01 -2.17
C GLN A 4 13.06 31.75 -1.48
N PRO A 5 13.94 30.83 -1.03
CA PRO A 5 13.49 29.66 -0.28
C PRO A 5 12.74 30.11 0.97
N GLN A 6 11.53 29.58 1.15
CA GLN A 6 10.73 29.79 2.35
C GLN A 6 11.53 29.39 3.59
N ALA A 7 11.51 30.24 4.61
CA ALA A 7 12.20 30.00 5.86
C ALA A 7 11.55 28.80 6.58
N VAL A 8 12.27 27.67 6.61
CA VAL A 8 11.89 26.48 7.38
C VAL A 8 11.86 26.87 8.86
N PHE A 9 10.70 26.73 9.50
CA PHE A 9 10.55 26.98 10.93
C PHE A 9 11.11 25.81 11.73
N LEU A 10 12.23 26.03 12.43
CA LEU A 10 12.83 25.05 13.34
C LEU A 10 12.45 25.37 14.80
N PRO A 11 12.01 24.38 15.60
CA PRO A 11 11.83 24.54 17.04
C PRO A 11 13.09 25.09 17.75
N ALA A 12 12.89 25.91 18.79
CA ALA A 12 13.97 26.67 19.43
C ALA A 12 15.06 25.80 20.09
N ASP A 13 14.70 24.60 20.53
CA ASP A 13 15.58 23.57 21.10
C ASP A 13 16.48 22.91 20.04
N TRP A 14 16.16 23.04 18.75
CA TRP A 14 16.88 22.40 17.65
C TRP A 14 17.98 23.27 17.04
N ALA A 15 17.90 24.58 17.23
CA ALA A 15 18.90 25.53 16.72
C ALA A 15 20.31 25.34 17.34
N ASN A 16 20.41 24.64 18.46
CA ASN A 16 21.63 24.52 19.27
C ASN A 16 22.22 23.10 19.37
N ALA A 17 21.72 22.12 18.60
CA ALA A 17 22.20 20.74 18.66
C ALA A 17 23.60 20.57 18.02
N ARG A 18 24.53 19.94 18.74
CA ARG A 18 25.92 19.71 18.24
C ARG A 18 26.00 18.50 17.30
N PRO A 19 26.76 18.57 16.18
CA PRO A 19 26.99 17.43 15.29
C PRO A 19 27.93 16.38 15.92
N GLY A 20 27.61 15.09 15.83
CA GLY A 20 28.53 13.98 16.16
C GLY A 20 27.82 12.62 16.39
N PRO A 21 28.51 11.48 16.20
CA PRO A 21 27.97 10.16 16.51
C PRO A 21 27.85 9.98 18.04
N LYS A 22 26.65 9.66 18.53
CA LYS A 22 26.43 9.42 19.96
C LYS A 22 26.87 8.01 20.36
N HIS A 23 27.63 7.91 21.44
CA HIS A 23 27.96 6.66 22.11
C HIS A 23 26.87 6.28 23.13
N TRP A 24 26.63 4.98 23.27
CA TRP A 24 25.58 4.37 24.10
C TRP A 24 26.04 4.18 25.54
N THR A 25 25.25 4.64 26.52
CA THR A 25 25.27 4.13 27.91
C THR A 25 23.85 4.14 28.48
N ALA A 26 23.59 3.24 29.43
CA ALA A 26 22.28 3.00 30.06
C ALA A 26 21.62 4.23 30.72
N ASP A 27 22.38 5.31 30.99
CA ASP A 27 21.88 6.53 31.63
C ASP A 27 21.50 7.66 30.66
N ALA A 28 21.56 7.44 29.34
CA ALA A 28 21.32 8.48 28.32
C ALA A 28 20.33 8.03 27.24
N ARG A 29 19.04 8.37 27.42
CA ARG A 29 18.02 8.31 26.36
C ARG A 29 18.40 9.27 25.22
N GLY A 30 18.35 8.78 23.98
CA GLY A 30 18.65 9.55 22.77
C GLY A 30 17.43 10.29 22.20
N ASP A 31 16.25 9.89 22.67
CA ASP A 31 14.95 10.51 22.53
C ASP A 31 14.69 11.51 23.67
N ASP A 32 13.91 12.56 23.40
CA ASP A 32 13.32 13.41 24.42
C ASP A 32 11.88 12.92 24.71
N PRO A 33 11.60 12.26 25.85
CA PRO A 33 10.26 11.81 26.22
C PRO A 33 9.23 12.95 26.29
N ALA A 34 9.67 14.21 26.42
CA ALA A 34 8.80 15.38 26.38
C ALA A 34 8.39 15.80 24.95
N ALA A 35 9.04 15.24 23.92
CA ALA A 35 8.66 15.47 22.52
C ALA A 35 7.36 14.74 22.12
N ARG A 36 6.88 13.84 22.98
CA ARG A 36 5.60 13.15 22.79
C ARG A 36 4.43 14.03 23.19
N VAL A 37 3.48 14.20 22.29
CA VAL A 37 2.25 14.95 22.53
C VAL A 37 1.08 13.97 22.56
N VAL A 38 0.29 14.02 23.64
CA VAL A 38 -0.92 13.23 23.79
C VAL A 38 -2.12 14.15 23.63
N HIS A 39 -2.93 13.88 22.62
CA HIS A 39 -4.16 14.61 22.34
C HIS A 39 -5.36 13.81 22.87
N ALA A 40 -6.03 14.37 23.87
CA ALA A 40 -7.27 13.80 24.38
C ALA A 40 -8.38 13.85 23.32
N PRO A 41 -9.31 12.87 23.33
CA PRO A 41 -10.48 12.89 22.45
C PRO A 41 -11.30 14.17 22.67
N SER A 42 -11.89 14.67 21.58
CA SER A 42 -12.79 15.83 21.58
C SER A 42 -14.25 15.46 21.40
N GLY A 43 -14.54 14.21 21.03
CA GLY A 43 -15.89 13.66 20.90
C GLY A 43 -15.98 12.22 21.39
N ASP A 44 -17.13 11.61 21.18
CA ASP A 44 -17.40 10.20 21.39
C ASP A 44 -17.67 9.53 20.04
N GLY A 45 -17.28 8.28 19.88
CA GLY A 45 -17.44 7.59 18.60
C GLY A 45 -16.77 6.23 18.53
N PRO A 46 -16.50 5.71 17.31
CA PRO A 46 -15.87 4.40 17.14
C PRO A 46 -14.49 4.28 17.80
N GLY A 47 -13.86 5.42 18.12
CA GLY A 47 -12.57 5.52 18.81
C GLY A 47 -12.62 5.51 20.33
N SER A 48 -13.80 5.58 20.97
CA SER A 48 -13.89 5.66 22.43
C SER A 48 -13.17 4.47 23.10
N GLY A 49 -12.23 4.77 24.00
CA GLY A 49 -11.39 3.76 24.67
C GLY A 49 -10.25 3.18 23.81
N LYS A 50 -10.00 3.77 22.63
CA LYS A 50 -8.96 3.36 21.69
C LYS A 50 -7.94 4.47 21.47
N CYS A 51 -6.78 4.09 20.92
CA CYS A 51 -5.76 5.05 20.52
C CYS A 51 -5.30 4.87 19.07
N PHE A 52 -4.81 5.97 18.50
CA PHE A 52 -4.07 5.99 17.24
C PHE A 52 -2.74 6.74 17.47
N LEU A 53 -1.65 6.24 16.89
CA LEU A 53 -0.32 6.80 17.14
C LEU A 53 0.34 7.23 15.82
N PHE A 54 0.82 8.47 15.77
CA PHE A 54 1.76 8.96 14.77
C PHE A 54 3.17 8.85 15.36
N LEU A 55 4.00 8.00 14.77
CA LEU A 55 5.33 7.64 15.26
C LEU A 55 6.37 7.98 14.20
N PHE A 56 7.35 8.79 14.55
CA PHE A 56 8.38 9.24 13.61
C PHE A 56 9.76 8.72 14.01
N GLY A 57 10.34 7.88 13.15
CA GLY A 57 11.65 7.25 13.32
C GLY A 57 12.82 8.01 12.68
N PHE A 58 12.62 9.28 12.30
CA PHE A 58 13.66 10.12 11.69
C PHE A 58 14.80 10.45 12.67
N LYS A 59 16.05 10.46 12.20
CA LYS A 59 17.21 10.72 13.05
C LYS A 59 17.30 12.21 13.37
N THR A 60 17.10 12.57 14.62
CA THR A 60 17.09 13.97 15.09
C THR A 60 18.38 14.74 14.78
N ALA A 61 19.52 14.04 14.69
CA ALA A 61 20.81 14.64 14.35
C ALA A 61 20.96 15.03 12.86
N SER A 62 20.19 14.41 11.95
CA SER A 62 20.26 14.66 10.50
C SER A 62 19.43 15.88 10.12
N ALA A 63 20.04 16.88 9.46
CA ALA A 63 19.33 18.08 9.01
C ALA A 63 18.25 17.75 7.97
N GLN A 64 18.51 16.76 7.11
CA GLN A 64 17.55 16.29 6.12
C GLN A 64 16.35 15.61 6.80
N ASP A 65 16.61 14.75 7.78
CA ASP A 65 15.57 14.04 8.54
C ASP A 65 14.68 15.01 9.33
N ARG A 66 15.28 16.08 9.87
CA ARG A 66 14.53 17.16 10.51
C ARG A 66 13.63 17.93 9.53
N ALA A 67 14.08 18.14 8.29
CA ALA A 67 13.26 18.80 7.27
C ALA A 67 12.08 17.93 6.83
N MET A 68 12.33 16.63 6.57
CA MET A 68 11.27 15.68 6.20
C MET A 68 10.22 15.56 7.30
N LEU A 69 10.64 15.42 8.56
CA LEU A 69 9.72 15.39 9.70
C LEU A 69 8.86 16.67 9.77
N ALA A 70 9.47 17.83 9.56
CA ALA A 70 8.75 19.10 9.67
C ALA A 70 7.67 19.25 8.59
N GLU A 71 7.94 18.79 7.37
CA GLU A 71 6.95 18.75 6.28
C GLU A 71 5.82 17.78 6.59
N GLU A 72 6.11 16.55 7.02
CA GLU A 72 5.04 15.58 7.35
C GLU A 72 4.20 16.00 8.56
N ILE A 73 4.80 16.58 9.60
CA ILE A 73 4.04 17.07 10.77
C ILE A 73 3.07 18.19 10.39
N ALA A 74 3.39 19.00 9.37
CA ALA A 74 2.53 20.10 8.95
C ALA A 74 1.19 19.60 8.36
N GLU A 75 1.16 18.35 7.88
CA GLU A 75 0.03 17.78 7.13
C GLU A 75 -0.82 16.78 7.93
N ILE A 76 -0.57 16.56 9.24
CA ILE A 76 -1.34 15.57 10.03
C ILE A 76 -2.37 16.19 10.99
N ASP A 77 -2.45 17.52 11.07
CA ASP A 77 -3.29 18.20 12.07
C ASP A 77 -4.79 17.94 11.83
N ASP A 78 -5.22 17.80 10.58
CA ASP A 78 -6.58 17.46 10.20
C ASP A 78 -6.91 15.99 10.50
N ASP A 79 -6.00 15.04 10.22
CA ASP A 79 -6.14 13.65 10.63
C ASP A 79 -6.27 13.51 12.16
N ILE A 80 -5.43 14.25 12.91
CA ILE A 80 -5.51 14.33 14.38
C ILE A 80 -6.89 14.85 14.78
N ALA A 81 -7.40 15.90 14.14
CA ALA A 81 -8.71 16.46 14.46
C ALA A 81 -9.85 15.45 14.18
N VAL A 82 -9.82 14.76 13.04
CA VAL A 82 -10.80 13.74 12.65
C VAL A 82 -10.81 12.59 13.65
N LEU A 83 -9.64 12.03 13.98
CA LEU A 83 -9.51 10.93 14.94
C LEU A 83 -9.99 11.35 16.34
N ARG A 84 -9.61 12.53 16.82
CA ARG A 84 -10.04 13.03 18.14
C ARG A 84 -11.55 13.24 18.21
N ASN A 85 -12.15 13.78 17.14
CA ASN A 85 -13.60 13.96 17.05
C ASN A 85 -14.34 12.62 17.06
N ALA A 86 -13.75 11.57 16.48
CA ALA A 86 -14.27 10.20 16.53
C ALA A 86 -14.01 9.46 17.85
N GLY A 87 -13.43 10.13 18.86
CA GLY A 87 -13.24 9.61 20.21
C GLY A 87 -11.90 8.89 20.46
N TYR A 88 -10.97 8.92 19.51
CA TYR A 88 -9.64 8.36 19.72
C TYR A 88 -8.77 9.26 20.61
N THR A 89 -7.97 8.64 21.47
CA THR A 89 -6.76 9.30 22.00
C THR A 89 -5.68 9.25 20.94
N VAL A 90 -5.14 10.39 20.54
CA VAL A 90 -4.10 10.45 19.51
C VAL A 90 -2.76 10.78 20.14
N VAL A 91 -1.73 10.00 19.83
CA VAL A 91 -0.36 10.27 20.29
C VAL A 91 0.51 10.63 19.10
N VAL A 92 1.25 11.73 19.21
CA VAL A 92 2.27 12.12 18.23
C VAL A 92 3.62 12.01 18.92
N ASP A 93 4.46 11.08 18.45
CA ASP A 93 5.83 10.91 18.91
C ASP A 93 6.83 11.20 17.78
N ARG A 94 7.53 12.32 17.94
CA ARG A 94 8.49 12.84 16.96
C ARG A 94 9.86 12.14 17.02
N GLN A 95 10.07 11.28 18.01
CA GLN A 95 11.34 10.61 18.29
C GLN A 95 11.09 9.15 18.65
N ALA A 96 10.28 8.47 17.85
CA ALA A 96 9.89 7.10 18.09
C ALA A 96 11.08 6.14 17.98
N THR A 97 11.20 5.27 18.98
CA THR A 97 12.22 4.23 19.08
C THR A 97 11.64 2.86 18.74
N ARG A 98 12.52 1.85 18.67
CA ARG A 98 12.10 0.45 18.53
C ARG A 98 11.14 0.02 19.66
N ALA A 99 11.39 0.47 20.89
CA ALA A 99 10.53 0.13 22.02
C ALA A 99 9.12 0.71 21.84
N ASP A 100 9.02 1.95 21.35
CA ASP A 100 7.73 2.60 21.15
C ASP A 100 6.86 1.87 20.14
N LEU A 101 7.43 1.33 19.05
CA LEU A 101 6.66 0.50 18.11
C LEU A 101 6.14 -0.79 18.77
N LEU A 102 7.02 -1.50 19.49
CA LEU A 102 6.66 -2.75 20.15
C LEU A 102 5.59 -2.55 21.24
N GLU A 103 5.71 -1.46 22.01
CA GLU A 103 4.73 -1.09 23.02
C GLU A 103 3.41 -0.61 22.39
N ALA A 104 3.47 0.13 21.28
CA ALA A 104 2.28 0.61 20.58
C ALA A 104 1.39 -0.53 20.08
N VAL A 105 1.97 -1.55 19.44
CA VAL A 105 1.21 -2.70 18.92
C VAL A 105 0.65 -3.58 20.04
N ALA A 106 1.27 -3.58 21.22
CA ALA A 106 0.83 -4.29 22.40
C ALA A 106 -0.18 -3.51 23.26
N GLY A 107 -0.42 -2.22 22.97
CA GLY A 107 -1.26 -1.35 23.79
C GLY A 107 -0.63 -0.96 25.13
N GLN A 108 0.70 -0.96 25.19
CA GLN A 108 1.51 -0.68 26.38
C GLN A 108 2.27 0.65 26.31
N GLY A 109 2.17 1.38 25.19
CA GLY A 109 2.91 2.62 24.97
C GLY A 109 2.58 3.72 25.98
N ALA A 110 3.58 4.53 26.31
CA ALA A 110 3.36 5.70 27.17
C ALA A 110 2.39 6.70 26.51
N GLY A 111 1.40 7.15 27.28
CA GLY A 111 0.29 8.00 26.81
C GLY A 111 -0.98 7.24 26.43
N VAL A 112 -0.92 5.90 26.33
CA VAL A 112 -2.06 5.05 25.92
C VAL A 112 -2.30 3.86 26.85
N ALA A 113 -1.77 3.89 28.07
CA ALA A 113 -1.93 2.81 29.04
C ALA A 113 -3.43 2.52 29.29
N GLY A 114 -3.85 1.28 29.04
CA GLY A 114 -5.23 0.82 29.20
C GLY A 114 -6.16 1.14 28.02
N LEU A 115 -5.64 1.71 26.93
CA LEU A 115 -6.38 1.90 25.68
C LEU A 115 -6.11 0.74 24.72
N VAL A 116 -7.10 0.44 23.87
CA VAL A 116 -6.92 -0.54 22.79
C VAL A 116 -6.24 0.16 21.59
N PRO A 117 -5.07 -0.27 21.13
CA PRO A 117 -4.47 0.30 19.94
C PRO A 117 -5.31 -0.07 18.72
N ALA A 118 -5.85 0.95 18.03
CA ALA A 118 -6.66 0.77 16.83
C ALA A 118 -5.83 0.91 15.55
N GLY A 119 -4.78 1.73 15.60
CA GLY A 119 -3.84 1.83 14.51
C GLY A 119 -2.65 2.72 14.80
N PHE A 120 -1.72 2.75 13.86
CA PHE A 120 -0.60 3.67 13.89
C PHE A 120 -0.15 4.05 12.47
N TYR A 121 0.42 5.25 12.37
CA TYR A 121 1.23 5.71 11.26
C TYR A 121 2.68 5.77 11.72
N TRP A 122 3.57 5.07 11.03
CA TRP A 122 5.01 5.12 11.26
C TRP A 122 5.69 5.72 10.03
N SER A 123 6.40 6.85 10.21
CA SER A 123 7.22 7.42 9.14
C SER A 123 8.70 7.43 9.51
N SER A 124 9.52 6.91 8.59
CA SER A 124 10.98 6.93 8.69
C SER A 124 11.62 6.50 7.37
N HIS A 125 12.96 6.41 7.36
CA HIS A 125 13.65 5.68 6.30
C HIS A 125 13.37 4.18 6.40
N GLY A 126 13.31 3.51 5.24
CA GLY A 126 13.11 2.07 5.15
C GLY A 126 14.31 1.34 4.58
N GLY A 127 14.62 0.18 5.16
CA GLY A 127 15.64 -0.74 4.64
C GLY A 127 15.13 -1.51 3.42
N ALA A 128 16.05 -1.91 2.55
CA ALA A 128 15.72 -2.75 1.38
C ALA A 128 15.16 -4.13 1.75
N ASP A 129 15.26 -4.51 3.03
CA ASP A 129 14.72 -5.71 3.65
C ASP A 129 13.34 -5.48 4.32
N GLY A 130 12.73 -4.30 4.12
CA GLY A 130 11.44 -3.93 4.71
C GLY A 130 11.52 -3.54 6.18
N SER A 131 12.72 -3.32 6.74
CA SER A 131 12.89 -2.77 8.08
C SER A 131 12.61 -1.28 8.12
N LEU A 132 12.24 -0.78 9.31
CA LEU A 132 12.01 0.63 9.60
C LEU A 132 13.18 1.18 10.40
N GLU A 133 13.71 2.34 10.02
CA GLU A 133 14.65 3.07 10.87
C GLU A 133 13.93 3.72 12.05
N CYS A 134 14.59 3.77 13.21
CA CYS A 134 14.17 4.46 14.42
C CYS A 134 14.99 5.74 14.63
N CYS A 135 14.48 6.67 15.45
CA CYS A 135 15.13 7.96 15.69
C CYS A 135 16.58 7.84 16.24
N THR A 136 16.87 6.70 16.90
CA THR A 136 18.16 6.36 17.49
C THR A 136 19.15 5.76 16.49
N GLY A 137 18.72 5.53 15.24
CA GLY A 137 19.47 4.82 14.21
C GLY A 137 19.40 3.29 14.31
N ALA A 138 18.69 2.75 15.30
CA ALA A 138 18.32 1.33 15.31
C ALA A 138 17.29 1.02 14.21
N THR A 139 17.10 -0.26 13.91
CA THR A 139 16.07 -0.73 12.98
C THR A 139 15.09 -1.66 13.68
N VAL A 140 13.87 -1.73 13.15
CA VAL A 140 12.85 -2.70 13.54
C VAL A 140 12.27 -3.38 12.31
N SER A 141 12.10 -4.69 12.38
CA SER A 141 11.70 -5.56 11.29
C SER A 141 10.49 -6.42 11.70
N PRO A 142 9.81 -7.09 10.77
CA PRO A 142 8.75 -8.04 11.13
C PRO A 142 9.20 -9.13 12.10
N ALA A 143 10.47 -9.55 12.05
CA ALA A 143 11.01 -10.61 12.91
C ALA A 143 11.20 -10.17 14.37
N ASP A 144 11.15 -8.86 14.65
CA ASP A 144 11.27 -8.30 15.99
C ASP A 144 9.96 -8.35 16.79
N LEU A 145 8.84 -8.58 16.11
CA LEU A 145 7.51 -8.62 16.70
C LEU A 145 7.15 -10.04 17.13
N ASP A 146 6.50 -10.15 18.29
CA ASP A 146 5.84 -11.37 18.72
C ASP A 146 4.33 -11.24 18.43
N PRO A 147 3.79 -11.99 17.44
CA PRO A 147 2.38 -11.92 17.07
C PRO A 147 1.41 -12.18 18.24
N SER A 148 1.84 -12.93 19.26
CA SER A 148 1.03 -13.23 20.44
C SER A 148 0.86 -12.05 21.40
N THR A 149 1.73 -11.04 21.28
CA THR A 149 1.68 -9.80 22.09
C THR A 149 0.88 -8.69 21.43
N VAL A 150 0.59 -8.83 20.13
CA VAL A 150 -0.11 -7.80 19.35
C VAL A 150 -1.59 -7.80 19.71
N SER A 151 -2.12 -6.61 20.00
CA SER A 151 -3.53 -6.44 20.33
C SER A 151 -4.43 -6.87 19.17
N PRO A 152 -5.46 -7.71 19.40
CA PRO A 152 -6.44 -8.05 18.37
C PRO A 152 -7.31 -6.85 17.97
N GLY A 153 -7.26 -5.75 18.72
CA GLY A 153 -7.94 -4.51 18.37
C GLY A 153 -7.21 -3.66 17.32
N LEU A 154 -5.97 -4.02 16.96
CA LEU A 154 -5.18 -3.30 15.96
C LEU A 154 -5.76 -3.53 14.56
N ARG A 155 -6.27 -2.47 13.93
CA ARG A 155 -6.95 -2.52 12.63
C ARG A 155 -6.15 -1.96 11.48
N LEU A 156 -5.30 -0.95 11.72
CA LEU A 156 -4.56 -0.26 10.67
C LEU A 156 -3.10 -0.01 11.07
N ALA A 157 -2.16 -0.40 10.21
CA ALA A 157 -0.74 -0.08 10.35
C ALA A 157 -0.26 0.56 9.05
N VAL A 158 0.00 1.86 9.07
CA VAL A 158 0.54 2.60 7.93
C VAL A 158 2.04 2.79 8.15
N LEU A 159 2.85 2.23 7.27
CA LEU A 159 4.31 2.23 7.35
C LEU A 159 4.86 3.09 6.21
N GLY A 160 4.92 4.40 6.44
CA GLY A 160 5.43 5.43 5.56
C GLY A 160 6.95 5.40 5.41
N ALA A 161 7.51 4.23 5.08
CA ALA A 161 8.94 4.04 4.86
C ALA A 161 9.19 3.23 3.58
N CYS A 162 10.33 3.52 2.93
CA CYS A 162 10.70 2.91 1.65
C CYS A 162 10.73 1.37 1.73
N TYR A 163 10.31 0.70 0.65
CA TYR A 163 10.28 -0.77 0.50
C TYR A 163 9.35 -1.55 1.43
N VAL A 164 8.81 -0.98 2.49
CA VAL A 164 7.98 -1.70 3.46
C VAL A 164 6.70 -2.28 2.85
N GLY A 165 6.11 -1.60 1.86
CA GLY A 165 4.94 -2.10 1.13
C GLY A 165 5.18 -3.45 0.45
N ALA A 166 6.39 -3.70 -0.05
CA ALA A 166 6.76 -4.99 -0.62
C ALA A 166 6.79 -6.10 0.44
N TYR A 167 6.99 -5.74 1.71
CA TYR A 167 7.05 -6.63 2.87
C TYR A 167 5.74 -6.61 3.70
N ALA A 168 4.66 -6.01 3.19
CA ALA A 168 3.38 -5.92 3.88
C ALA A 168 2.83 -7.29 4.36
N PRO A 169 2.94 -8.40 3.60
CA PRO A 169 2.53 -9.72 4.11
C PRO A 169 3.32 -10.19 5.33
N ALA A 170 4.63 -9.90 5.37
CA ALA A 170 5.48 -10.25 6.51
C ALA A 170 5.13 -9.41 7.73
N TRP A 171 4.97 -8.10 7.57
CA TRP A 171 4.49 -7.20 8.61
C TRP A 171 3.10 -7.59 9.12
N ARG A 172 2.17 -7.92 8.23
CA ARG A 172 0.82 -8.36 8.61
C ARG A 172 0.85 -9.64 9.44
N THR A 173 1.67 -10.61 9.04
CA THR A 173 1.86 -11.86 9.81
C THR A 173 2.46 -11.58 11.19
N ALA A 174 3.49 -10.73 11.23
CA ALA A 174 4.14 -10.31 12.47
C ALA A 174 3.19 -9.56 13.42
N LEU A 175 2.22 -8.83 12.85
CA LEU A 175 1.15 -8.13 13.56
C LEU A 175 -0.08 -9.02 13.88
N GLY A 176 0.09 -10.35 13.90
CA GLY A 176 -0.97 -11.30 14.26
C GLY A 176 -2.04 -11.50 13.20
N GLY A 177 -1.87 -10.93 12.00
CA GLY A 177 -2.84 -11.00 10.91
C GLY A 177 -4.04 -10.05 11.06
N TYR A 178 -4.14 -9.33 12.19
CA TYR A 178 -5.26 -8.47 12.52
C TYR A 178 -5.34 -7.21 11.63
N PRO A 179 -4.29 -6.37 11.53
CA PRO A 179 -4.45 -5.11 10.84
C PRO A 179 -4.34 -5.25 9.32
N LEU A 180 -4.90 -4.26 8.64
CA LEU A 180 -4.47 -3.86 7.31
C LEU A 180 -3.10 -3.18 7.42
N VAL A 181 -2.14 -3.57 6.57
CA VAL A 181 -0.79 -3.00 6.54
C VAL A 181 -0.58 -2.25 5.23
N ALA A 182 -0.42 -0.93 5.28
CA ALA A 182 -0.08 -0.08 4.14
C ALA A 182 1.39 0.37 4.23
N GLY A 183 2.03 0.65 3.10
CA GLY A 183 3.38 1.21 3.07
C GLY A 183 3.96 1.30 1.65
N TRP A 184 5.11 1.96 1.52
CA TRP A 184 5.74 2.21 0.22
C TRP A 184 6.50 0.98 -0.28
N GLY A 185 6.21 0.53 -1.49
CA GLY A 185 6.88 -0.62 -2.09
C GLY A 185 8.31 -0.41 -2.58
N ARG A 186 8.69 0.86 -2.72
CA ARG A 186 9.92 1.32 -3.35
C ARG A 186 10.33 2.65 -2.70
N PRO A 187 11.49 3.21 -3.08
CA PRO A 187 11.84 4.56 -2.65
C PRO A 187 10.78 5.54 -3.11
N VAL A 188 10.34 6.39 -2.19
CA VAL A 188 9.34 7.44 -2.42
C VAL A 188 10.05 8.80 -2.36
N THR A 189 9.56 9.77 -3.12
CA THR A 189 10.01 11.16 -2.99
C THR A 189 9.32 11.81 -1.79
N LEU A 190 9.95 12.83 -1.19
CA LEU A 190 9.33 13.58 -0.10
C LEU A 190 7.97 14.17 -0.52
N GLU A 191 7.91 14.77 -1.72
CA GLU A 191 6.67 15.29 -2.32
C GLU A 191 5.54 14.26 -2.31
N ARG A 192 5.82 13.01 -2.70
CA ARG A 192 4.80 11.95 -2.71
C ARG A 192 4.42 11.47 -1.30
N ALA A 193 5.34 11.54 -0.33
CA ALA A 193 5.03 11.22 1.06
C ALA A 193 4.14 12.29 1.69
N VAL A 194 4.39 13.57 1.38
CA VAL A 194 3.56 14.72 1.78
C VAL A 194 2.20 14.67 1.09
N ASP A 195 2.16 14.42 -0.22
CA ASP A 195 0.91 14.28 -1.00
C ASP A 195 -0.02 13.19 -0.45
N PHE A 196 0.52 12.17 0.21
CA PHE A 196 -0.26 11.10 0.85
C PHE A 196 -0.93 11.53 2.16
N LEU A 197 -0.39 12.57 2.82
CA LEU A 197 -0.94 13.17 4.02
C LEU A 197 -1.89 14.33 3.70
N GLU A 198 -1.74 14.96 2.52
CA GLU A 198 -2.59 16.07 2.09
C GLU A 198 -4.05 15.64 1.88
N ALA A 199 -4.97 16.25 2.63
CA ALA A 199 -6.40 15.94 2.58
C ALA A 199 -7.08 16.26 1.24
N GLY A 200 -8.04 15.41 0.84
CA GLY A 200 -9.04 15.76 -0.17
C GLY A 200 -8.55 15.77 -1.62
N ARG A 201 -7.45 15.07 -1.94
CA ARG A 201 -7.05 14.84 -3.33
C ARG A 201 -7.96 13.81 -4.02
N GLU A 202 -8.60 14.22 -5.11
CA GLU A 202 -9.58 13.40 -5.82
C GLU A 202 -8.99 12.16 -6.56
N SER A 203 -7.67 12.06 -6.71
CA SER A 203 -7.05 11.12 -7.67
C SER A 203 -6.21 9.99 -7.09
N ASP A 204 -5.83 10.01 -5.81
CA ASP A 204 -4.99 8.99 -5.18
C ASP A 204 -5.48 8.69 -3.76
N VAL A 205 -5.31 7.45 -3.29
CA VAL A 205 -5.70 7.04 -1.93
C VAL A 205 -4.75 7.64 -0.90
N GLY A 206 -5.24 8.53 -0.04
CA GLY A 206 -4.51 9.20 1.03
C GLY A 206 -4.58 8.50 2.40
N LEU A 207 -3.95 9.09 3.41
CA LEU A 207 -4.06 8.64 4.80
C LEU A 207 -5.49 8.82 5.33
N ASP A 208 -6.14 9.92 4.97
CA ASP A 208 -7.53 10.26 5.29
C ASP A 208 -8.50 9.16 4.82
N ASP A 209 -8.37 8.69 3.59
CA ASP A 209 -9.15 7.59 3.02
C ASP A 209 -8.99 6.29 3.82
N LEU A 210 -7.76 5.99 4.27
CA LEU A 210 -7.48 4.80 5.07
C LEU A 210 -8.08 4.92 6.48
N ILE A 211 -7.99 6.10 7.10
CA ILE A 211 -8.58 6.38 8.41
C ILE A 211 -10.10 6.28 8.32
N GLU A 212 -10.73 6.97 7.36
CA GLU A 212 -12.18 6.95 7.14
C GLU A 212 -12.66 5.52 6.96
N ARG A 213 -12.05 4.79 6.02
CA ARG A 213 -12.50 3.45 5.68
C ARG A 213 -12.26 2.42 6.77
N TRP A 214 -11.13 2.45 7.46
CA TRP A 214 -10.71 1.33 8.32
C TRP A 214 -10.78 1.61 9.81
N LEU A 215 -10.89 2.87 10.22
CA LEU A 215 -11.01 3.25 11.63
C LEU A 215 -12.38 3.84 11.95
N LEU A 216 -12.90 4.71 11.09
CA LEU A 216 -14.17 5.41 11.36
C LEU A 216 -15.42 4.58 11.04
N THR A 217 -15.25 3.45 10.37
CA THR A 217 -16.36 2.53 10.05
C THR A 217 -16.11 1.10 10.55
N ASP A 218 -17.17 0.30 10.60
CA ASP A 218 -17.12 -1.13 10.92
C ASP A 218 -16.74 -2.00 9.71
N THR A 219 -16.12 -1.42 8.68
CA THR A 219 -15.71 -2.17 7.48
C THR A 219 -14.82 -3.36 7.87
N PRO A 220 -15.20 -4.60 7.53
CA PRO A 220 -14.41 -5.77 7.86
C PRO A 220 -13.04 -5.72 7.20
N ILE A 221 -11.97 -5.94 7.97
CA ILE A 221 -10.62 -6.02 7.42
C ILE A 221 -10.57 -7.19 6.43
N PRO A 222 -10.13 -6.97 5.17
CA PRO A 222 -10.07 -8.03 4.18
C PRO A 222 -9.18 -9.16 4.69
N PRO A 223 -9.53 -10.43 4.47
CA PRO A 223 -8.69 -11.54 4.89
C PRO A 223 -7.29 -11.38 4.29
N SER A 224 -6.27 -11.80 5.04
CA SER A 224 -4.91 -11.82 4.50
C SER A 224 -4.93 -12.63 3.21
N PRO A 225 -4.46 -12.08 2.06
CA PRO A 225 -4.21 -12.91 0.90
C PRO A 225 -3.29 -14.05 1.39
N ALA A 226 -3.62 -15.29 1.02
CA ALA A 226 -2.96 -16.48 1.52
C ALA A 226 -1.51 -16.56 1.01
N THR A 227 -0.62 -15.78 1.63
CA THR A 227 0.81 -15.76 1.39
C THR A 227 1.48 -15.92 2.75
N THR A 228 1.49 -17.16 3.26
CA THR A 228 2.20 -17.48 4.51
C THR A 228 3.71 -17.32 4.30
N GLY A 229 4.31 -16.37 5.02
CA GLY A 229 5.73 -16.41 5.39
C GLY A 229 6.77 -16.32 4.28
N LEU A 230 6.45 -15.76 3.11
CA LEU A 230 7.47 -15.54 2.08
C LEU A 230 8.11 -14.15 2.25
N PRO A 231 9.43 -14.05 2.49
CA PRO A 231 10.13 -12.80 2.24
C PRO A 231 10.00 -12.48 0.75
N PRO A 232 9.83 -11.20 0.37
CA PRO A 232 10.08 -10.78 -1.00
C PRO A 232 11.54 -11.16 -1.27
N ALA A 233 11.75 -12.17 -2.11
CA ALA A 233 12.95 -12.19 -2.92
C ALA A 233 12.88 -10.91 -3.74
N ALA A 234 13.49 -9.88 -3.16
CA ALA A 234 13.69 -8.53 -3.60
C ALA A 234 13.05 -8.17 -4.95
N ALA A 235 12.38 -7.02 -4.95
CA ALA A 235 12.33 -6.07 -6.06
C ALA A 235 13.75 -5.60 -6.47
N ARG A 236 14.74 -6.49 -6.48
CA ARG A 236 15.91 -6.37 -7.33
C ARG A 236 15.37 -6.41 -8.74
N SER A 237 15.76 -5.39 -9.47
CA SER A 237 15.69 -5.14 -10.90
C SER A 237 16.20 -6.29 -11.81
N GLU A 238 16.06 -7.55 -11.39
CA GLU A 238 16.32 -8.73 -12.21
C GLU A 238 15.09 -9.11 -13.03
N SER A 239 14.80 -8.18 -13.93
CA SER A 239 14.52 -8.47 -15.33
C SER A 239 13.10 -8.85 -15.72
N ARG A 240 12.63 -8.11 -16.73
CA ARG A 240 11.61 -8.50 -17.71
C ARG A 240 11.85 -9.87 -18.40
N LYS A 241 12.80 -10.72 -17.94
CA LYS A 241 13.12 -12.03 -18.51
C LYS A 241 12.28 -13.18 -17.93
N GLY A 242 11.48 -12.95 -16.88
CA GLY A 242 10.69 -14.00 -16.21
C GLY A 242 9.36 -14.38 -16.89
N LEU A 243 8.77 -13.50 -17.72
CA LEU A 243 7.42 -13.70 -18.26
C LEU A 243 7.33 -14.90 -19.22
N LYS A 244 8.38 -15.17 -20.01
CA LYS A 244 8.39 -16.25 -21.02
C LYS A 244 7.99 -17.62 -20.43
N ARG A 245 8.58 -18.00 -19.30
CA ARG A 245 8.31 -19.29 -18.64
C ARG A 245 6.86 -19.39 -18.17
N TRP A 246 6.29 -18.28 -17.71
CA TRP A 246 4.89 -18.22 -17.29
C TRP A 246 3.95 -18.33 -18.48
N ILE A 247 4.25 -17.65 -19.58
CA ILE A 247 3.45 -17.73 -20.81
C ILE A 247 3.43 -19.15 -21.36
N GLU A 248 4.58 -19.83 -21.44
CA GLU A 248 4.65 -21.23 -21.88
C GLU A 248 3.76 -22.15 -21.03
N ALA A 249 3.74 -21.95 -19.70
CA ALA A 249 2.91 -22.72 -18.79
C ALA A 249 1.42 -22.39 -18.92
N ILE A 250 1.07 -21.11 -19.07
CA ILE A 250 -0.31 -20.63 -19.28
C ILE A 250 -0.85 -21.19 -20.59
N THR A 251 -0.11 -21.05 -21.69
CA THR A 251 -0.52 -21.53 -23.02
C THR A 251 -0.70 -23.04 -23.04
N ALA A 252 0.18 -23.79 -22.37
CA ALA A 252 0.07 -25.25 -22.28
C ALA A 252 -1.19 -25.68 -21.52
N GLN A 253 -1.56 -24.98 -20.43
CA GLN A 253 -2.75 -25.31 -19.65
C GLN A 253 -4.06 -24.93 -20.35
N LEU A 254 -4.05 -23.85 -21.14
CA LEU A 254 -5.22 -23.38 -21.87
C LEU A 254 -5.38 -24.01 -23.26
N GLY A 255 -4.35 -24.69 -23.76
CA GLY A 255 -4.30 -25.07 -25.18
C GLY A 255 -4.29 -23.86 -26.12
N ALA A 256 -3.68 -22.75 -25.67
CA ALA A 256 -3.66 -21.46 -26.35
C ALA A 256 -2.37 -21.26 -27.15
N GLU A 257 -2.42 -20.37 -28.15
CA GLU A 257 -1.24 -19.88 -28.87
C GLU A 257 -0.76 -18.56 -28.25
N SER A 258 0.52 -18.21 -28.45
CA SER A 258 1.03 -16.90 -28.03
C SER A 258 1.96 -16.24 -29.03
N ALA A 259 1.88 -14.91 -29.11
CA ALA A 259 2.78 -14.05 -29.86
C ALA A 259 3.56 -13.15 -28.90
N LYS A 260 4.86 -12.98 -29.16
CA LYS A 260 5.74 -12.16 -28.31
C LYS A 260 5.87 -10.75 -28.85
N HIS A 261 5.66 -9.77 -27.99
CA HIS A 261 5.88 -8.36 -28.27
C HIS A 261 7.00 -7.77 -27.39
N ARG A 262 7.28 -6.48 -27.56
CA ARG A 262 8.39 -5.80 -26.87
C ARG A 262 8.19 -5.80 -25.35
N ASN A 263 6.96 -5.58 -24.89
CA ASN A 263 6.63 -5.37 -23.48
C ASN A 263 5.53 -6.31 -22.94
N HIS A 264 4.95 -7.17 -23.79
CA HIS A 264 3.86 -8.08 -23.43
C HIS A 264 3.89 -9.33 -24.33
N TYR A 265 3.02 -10.28 -24.01
CA TYR A 265 2.68 -11.42 -24.86
C TYR A 265 1.19 -11.41 -25.14
N ASP A 266 0.82 -11.64 -26.39
CA ASP A 266 -0.57 -11.87 -26.76
C ASP A 266 -0.84 -13.37 -26.65
N VAL A 267 -1.91 -13.75 -25.97
CA VAL A 267 -2.34 -15.13 -25.79
C VAL A 267 -3.73 -15.28 -26.40
N THR A 268 -3.85 -16.15 -27.41
CA THR A 268 -5.13 -16.46 -28.07
C THR A 268 -5.83 -17.56 -27.30
N VAL A 269 -6.76 -17.18 -26.43
CA VAL A 269 -7.45 -18.09 -25.51
C VAL A 269 -8.64 -18.74 -26.24
N PRO A 270 -8.68 -20.09 -26.36
CA PRO A 270 -9.84 -20.78 -26.90
C PRO A 270 -11.01 -20.74 -25.92
N LEU A 271 -12.20 -20.45 -26.43
CA LEU A 271 -13.46 -20.40 -25.69
C LEU A 271 -14.47 -21.42 -26.25
N PRO A 272 -15.54 -21.74 -25.51
CA PRO A 272 -16.60 -22.62 -26.01
C PRO A 272 -17.19 -22.14 -27.35
N GLY A 273 -17.64 -23.09 -28.17
CA GLY A 273 -18.22 -22.79 -29.48
C GLY A 273 -17.19 -22.50 -30.58
N GLY A 274 -15.90 -22.74 -30.34
CA GLY A 274 -14.84 -22.50 -31.33
C GLY A 274 -14.41 -21.04 -31.43
N ARG A 275 -14.90 -20.19 -30.52
CA ARG A 275 -14.52 -18.79 -30.41
C ARG A 275 -13.16 -18.64 -29.76
N THR A 276 -12.53 -17.49 -29.96
CA THR A 276 -11.23 -17.17 -29.37
C THR A 276 -11.19 -15.71 -28.95
N GLN A 277 -10.55 -15.42 -27.82
CA GLN A 277 -10.28 -14.05 -27.40
C GLN A 277 -8.76 -13.81 -27.26
N LEU A 278 -8.31 -12.62 -27.66
CA LEU A 278 -6.93 -12.19 -27.45
C LEU A 278 -6.78 -11.61 -26.04
N VAL A 279 -5.83 -12.13 -25.26
CA VAL A 279 -5.45 -11.59 -23.95
C VAL A 279 -4.00 -11.12 -23.99
N ARG A 280 -3.79 -9.82 -23.75
CA ARG A 280 -2.48 -9.22 -23.54
C ARG A 280 -2.02 -9.52 -22.13
N VAL A 281 -0.87 -10.19 -22.00
CA VAL A 281 -0.25 -10.52 -20.72
C VAL A 281 1.05 -9.74 -20.59
N PHE A 282 1.17 -8.96 -19.52
CA PHE A 282 2.30 -8.06 -19.28
C PHE A 282 2.71 -8.05 -17.81
N LEU A 283 3.89 -7.50 -17.54
CA LEU A 283 4.35 -7.26 -16.18
C LEU A 283 4.25 -5.76 -15.91
N VAL A 284 3.63 -5.43 -14.78
CA VAL A 284 3.57 -4.07 -14.26
C VAL A 284 3.97 -4.12 -12.80
N ASP A 285 4.63 -3.08 -12.33
CA ASP A 285 4.86 -2.94 -10.89
C ASP A 285 3.59 -2.32 -10.30
N GLY A 286 3.06 -2.92 -9.23
CA GLY A 286 1.96 -2.32 -8.50
C GLY A 286 2.33 -0.91 -8.07
N ALA A 287 1.38 0.01 -8.20
CA ALA A 287 1.53 1.42 -7.84
C ALA A 287 0.48 1.87 -6.81
N GLU A 288 -0.53 1.02 -6.56
CA GLU A 288 -1.56 1.23 -5.55
C GLU A 288 -1.04 0.84 -4.16
N PRO A 289 -1.58 1.41 -3.06
CA PRO A 289 -1.35 0.91 -1.71
C PRO A 289 -1.52 -0.61 -1.67
N PHE A 290 -0.74 -1.31 -0.83
CA PHE A 290 -0.76 -2.78 -0.68
C PHE A 290 -0.14 -3.61 -1.82
N THR A 291 0.06 -3.06 -3.01
CA THR A 291 0.74 -3.73 -4.13
C THR A 291 1.97 -2.98 -4.62
N GLU A 292 2.27 -1.82 -4.05
CA GLU A 292 3.41 -1.03 -4.49
C GLU A 292 4.70 -1.84 -4.42
N GLY A 293 5.51 -1.79 -5.50
CA GLY A 293 6.78 -2.52 -5.59
C GLY A 293 6.65 -4.05 -5.76
N VAL A 294 5.43 -4.59 -5.72
CA VAL A 294 5.15 -5.97 -6.08
C VAL A 294 5.01 -6.06 -7.59
N GLN A 295 5.77 -6.97 -8.21
CA GLN A 295 5.58 -7.27 -9.63
C GLN A 295 4.24 -8.00 -9.81
N LEU A 296 3.35 -7.38 -10.57
CA LEU A 296 2.04 -7.91 -10.94
C LEU A 296 2.10 -8.49 -12.36
N CYS A 297 1.44 -9.62 -12.56
CA CYS A 297 1.04 -10.10 -13.87
C CYS A 297 -0.28 -9.41 -14.24
N GLY A 298 -0.21 -8.46 -15.16
CA GLY A 298 -1.37 -7.81 -15.76
C GLY A 298 -1.88 -8.64 -16.94
N MET A 299 -3.19 -8.82 -17.02
CA MET A 299 -3.88 -9.49 -18.11
C MET A 299 -5.00 -8.59 -18.58
N GLU A 300 -5.09 -8.33 -19.88
CA GLU A 300 -6.06 -7.41 -20.47
C GLU A 300 -6.65 -8.01 -21.75
N SER A 301 -7.95 -7.88 -21.96
CA SER A 301 -8.61 -8.24 -23.22
C SER A 301 -9.58 -7.16 -23.63
N GLU A 302 -9.52 -6.76 -24.91
CA GLU A 302 -10.46 -5.81 -25.48
C GLU A 302 -11.84 -6.47 -25.64
N VAL A 303 -12.88 -5.68 -25.34
CA VAL A 303 -14.30 -6.10 -25.44
C VAL A 303 -14.82 -5.96 -26.88
N GLY A 304 -14.02 -5.43 -27.80
CA GLY A 304 -14.36 -5.27 -29.21
C GLY A 304 -14.03 -3.87 -29.75
N PRO A 305 -13.80 -3.72 -31.06
CA PRO A 305 -13.27 -2.50 -31.69
C PRO A 305 -14.25 -1.30 -31.63
N THR A 306 -15.54 -1.56 -31.46
CA THR A 306 -16.61 -0.55 -31.38
C THR A 306 -17.04 -0.22 -29.95
N SER A 307 -16.40 -0.82 -28.94
CA SER A 307 -16.75 -0.63 -27.52
C SER A 307 -16.62 0.83 -27.06
N ALA A 308 -15.72 1.59 -27.70
CA ALA A 308 -15.55 3.03 -27.47
C ALA A 308 -16.80 3.89 -27.81
N LEU A 309 -17.78 3.34 -28.53
CA LEU A 309 -18.99 4.06 -28.96
C LEU A 309 -20.18 3.91 -28.00
N ILE A 310 -19.99 3.25 -26.87
CA ILE A 310 -21.07 2.83 -25.96
C ILE A 310 -20.90 3.50 -24.60
N THR A 311 -22.01 3.89 -23.98
CA THR A 311 -21.96 4.58 -22.70
C THR A 311 -21.60 3.62 -21.56
N PRO A 312 -20.77 4.03 -20.59
CA PRO A 312 -20.34 3.17 -19.47
C PRO A 312 -21.50 2.49 -18.72
N GLU A 313 -22.67 3.12 -18.66
CA GLU A 313 -23.86 2.59 -17.99
C GLU A 313 -24.46 1.38 -18.69
N GLN A 314 -24.41 1.32 -20.03
CA GLN A 314 -24.85 0.15 -20.80
C GLN A 314 -23.88 -1.02 -20.63
N LEU A 315 -22.58 -0.73 -20.56
CA LEU A 315 -21.51 -1.71 -20.33
C LEU A 315 -21.51 -2.32 -18.93
N LEU A 316 -21.85 -1.52 -17.92
CA LEU A 316 -21.87 -1.97 -16.53
C LEU A 316 -23.20 -2.61 -16.13
N SER A 317 -24.20 -2.60 -17.03
CA SER A 317 -25.48 -3.26 -16.80
C SER A 317 -25.31 -4.80 -16.82
N GLY A 318 -25.33 -5.43 -15.64
CA GLY A 318 -25.24 -6.88 -15.50
C GLY A 318 -23.84 -7.47 -15.31
N SER A 319 -22.78 -6.64 -15.26
CA SER A 319 -21.39 -7.09 -15.06
C SER A 319 -20.98 -7.30 -13.59
N ALA A 320 -21.89 -7.08 -12.64
CA ALA A 320 -21.69 -7.31 -11.20
C ALA A 320 -21.70 -8.81 -10.83
N ARG A 321 -20.88 -9.63 -11.50
CA ARG A 321 -20.60 -11.01 -11.11
C ARG A 321 -19.23 -11.06 -10.39
N PRO A 322 -19.12 -11.72 -9.23
CA PRO A 322 -17.83 -11.95 -8.60
C PRO A 322 -16.89 -12.71 -9.57
N GLY A 323 -15.69 -12.19 -9.80
CA GLY A 323 -14.70 -12.77 -10.71
C GLY A 323 -13.33 -12.10 -10.58
N TYR A 324 -12.30 -12.66 -11.22
CA TYR A 324 -10.94 -12.12 -11.17
C TYR A 324 -10.69 -10.94 -12.14
N GLY A 325 -11.62 -10.68 -13.07
CA GLY A 325 -11.55 -9.61 -14.06
C GLY A 325 -12.44 -8.41 -13.69
N ARG A 326 -11.89 -7.20 -13.82
CA ARG A 326 -12.63 -5.92 -13.74
C ARG A 326 -12.78 -5.31 -15.13
N VAL A 327 -13.89 -4.63 -15.39
CA VAL A 327 -14.06 -3.80 -16.60
C VAL A 327 -13.39 -2.45 -16.34
N ALA A 328 -12.60 -1.96 -17.30
CA ALA A 328 -11.93 -0.67 -17.18
C ALA A 328 -11.85 0.07 -18.51
N LEU A 329 -11.67 1.39 -18.41
CA LEU A 329 -11.35 2.28 -19.51
C LEU A 329 -9.83 2.50 -19.52
N VAL A 330 -9.19 2.23 -20.65
CA VAL A 330 -7.74 2.43 -20.83
C VAL A 330 -7.48 3.33 -22.05
N PRO A 331 -6.36 4.06 -22.10
CA PRO A 331 -6.00 4.83 -23.29
C PRO A 331 -5.78 3.92 -24.50
N GLY A 332 -6.50 4.15 -25.61
CA GLY A 332 -6.23 3.46 -26.87
C GLY A 332 -5.09 4.06 -27.67
N GLU A 333 -4.54 3.29 -28.60
CA GLU A 333 -3.41 3.73 -29.45
C GLU A 333 -3.72 4.97 -30.30
N THR A 334 -4.99 5.20 -30.60
CA THR A 334 -5.48 6.36 -31.37
C THR A 334 -5.91 7.54 -30.50
N GLY A 335 -5.74 7.45 -29.18
CA GLY A 335 -6.22 8.44 -28.20
C GLY A 335 -7.71 8.31 -27.86
N VAL A 336 -8.43 7.37 -28.50
CA VAL A 336 -9.79 7.00 -28.11
C VAL A 336 -9.72 6.00 -26.96
N PRO A 337 -10.47 6.19 -25.85
CA PRO A 337 -10.51 5.21 -24.76
C PRO A 337 -11.00 3.85 -25.25
N LEU A 338 -10.30 2.79 -24.84
CA LEU A 338 -10.69 1.40 -25.07
C LEU A 338 -11.34 0.83 -23.82
N ILE A 339 -12.26 -0.09 -24.03
CA ILE A 339 -12.87 -0.86 -22.96
C ILE A 339 -12.24 -2.22 -22.93
N VAL A 340 -11.74 -2.56 -21.75
CA VAL A 340 -11.05 -3.83 -21.52
C VAL A 340 -11.60 -4.54 -20.30
N THR A 341 -11.54 -5.86 -20.33
CA THR A 341 -11.53 -6.66 -19.10
C THR A 341 -10.08 -6.83 -18.68
N GLN A 342 -9.79 -6.60 -17.41
CA GLN A 342 -8.42 -6.67 -16.90
C GLN A 342 -8.33 -7.36 -15.53
N SER A 343 -7.21 -8.02 -15.28
CA SER A 343 -6.88 -8.65 -14.01
C SER A 343 -5.42 -8.36 -13.66
N PHE A 344 -5.15 -8.16 -12.37
CA PHE A 344 -3.79 -8.01 -11.86
C PHE A 344 -3.56 -9.00 -10.73
N THR A 345 -2.52 -9.81 -10.87
CA THR A 345 -2.18 -10.84 -9.88
C THR A 345 -0.72 -10.68 -9.47
N PRO A 346 -0.41 -10.60 -8.17
CA PRO A 346 0.97 -10.68 -7.71
C PRO A 346 1.68 -11.90 -8.30
N LEU A 347 2.80 -11.69 -8.99
CA LEU A 347 3.55 -12.78 -9.61
C LEU A 347 4.20 -13.67 -8.54
N ALA A 348 4.54 -13.07 -7.40
CA ALA A 348 5.02 -13.79 -6.23
C ALA A 348 3.89 -14.65 -5.63
N GLY A 349 4.11 -15.96 -5.53
CA GLY A 349 3.15 -16.91 -4.96
C GLY A 349 2.05 -17.39 -5.91
N ALA A 350 1.93 -16.81 -7.10
CA ALA A 350 1.00 -17.29 -8.12
C ALA A 350 1.50 -18.61 -8.73
N SER A 351 0.62 -19.60 -8.79
CA SER A 351 0.83 -20.82 -9.58
C SER A 351 0.47 -20.59 -11.05
N ALA A 352 1.04 -21.41 -11.93
CA ALA A 352 0.68 -21.37 -13.36
C ALA A 352 -0.82 -21.62 -13.58
N GLN A 353 -1.43 -22.48 -12.74
CA GLN A 353 -2.87 -22.75 -12.76
C GLN A 353 -3.71 -21.53 -12.41
N GLN A 354 -3.30 -20.75 -11.41
CA GLN A 354 -3.97 -19.50 -11.10
C GLN A 354 -3.85 -18.52 -12.27
N LEU A 355 -2.65 -18.30 -12.79
CA LEU A 355 -2.46 -17.38 -13.93
C LEU A 355 -3.24 -17.82 -15.17
N ALA A 356 -3.31 -19.12 -15.48
CA ALA A 356 -4.13 -19.63 -16.57
C ALA A 356 -5.63 -19.41 -16.33
N ALA A 357 -6.12 -19.64 -15.11
CA ALA A 357 -7.51 -19.39 -14.74
C ALA A 357 -7.87 -17.89 -14.85
N HIS A 358 -6.98 -17.00 -14.42
CA HIS A 358 -7.16 -15.55 -14.58
C HIS A 358 -7.21 -15.15 -16.07
N CYS A 359 -6.29 -15.68 -16.88
CA CYS A 359 -6.26 -15.43 -18.32
C CYS A 359 -7.55 -15.89 -19.01
N TYR A 360 -8.04 -17.10 -18.67
CA TYR A 360 -9.31 -17.61 -19.19
C TYR A 360 -10.52 -16.79 -18.74
N GLN A 361 -10.56 -16.33 -17.49
CA GLN A 361 -11.67 -15.50 -17.01
C GLN A 361 -11.70 -14.13 -17.69
N VAL A 362 -10.55 -13.49 -17.88
CA VAL A 362 -10.44 -12.23 -18.62
C VAL A 362 -10.98 -12.39 -20.05
N ALA A 363 -10.56 -13.45 -20.75
CA ALA A 363 -11.06 -13.80 -22.08
C ALA A 363 -12.58 -14.05 -22.10
N GLN A 364 -13.08 -14.92 -21.21
CA GLN A 364 -14.50 -15.25 -21.13
C GLN A 364 -15.37 -14.03 -20.83
N GLN A 365 -14.88 -13.13 -19.97
CA GLN A 365 -15.63 -11.93 -19.59
C GLN A 365 -15.63 -10.89 -20.72
N ALA A 366 -14.53 -10.74 -21.47
CA ALA A 366 -14.49 -9.87 -22.64
C ALA A 366 -15.45 -10.38 -23.71
N ASP A 367 -15.37 -11.66 -24.04
CA ASP A 367 -16.23 -12.31 -25.03
C ASP A 367 -17.73 -12.27 -24.63
N ALA A 368 -18.06 -12.49 -23.36
CA ALA A 368 -19.44 -12.38 -22.90
C ALA A 368 -19.97 -10.94 -22.97
N LEU A 369 -19.11 -9.96 -22.72
CA LEU A 369 -19.47 -8.55 -22.78
C LEU A 369 -19.58 -8.07 -24.22
N GLU A 370 -18.66 -8.49 -25.10
CA GLU A 370 -18.71 -8.29 -26.55
C GLU A 370 -20.03 -8.82 -27.12
N PHE A 371 -20.37 -10.08 -26.80
CA PHE A 371 -21.62 -10.70 -27.23
C PHE A 371 -22.86 -9.97 -26.70
N ALA A 372 -22.86 -9.57 -25.43
CA ALA A 372 -24.00 -8.86 -24.83
C ALA A 372 -24.24 -7.49 -25.48
N ILE A 373 -23.17 -6.88 -25.98
CA ILE A 373 -23.18 -5.54 -26.55
C ILE A 373 -23.49 -5.57 -28.06
N PHE A 374 -22.84 -6.46 -28.80
CA PHE A 374 -22.86 -6.47 -30.27
C PHE A 374 -23.70 -7.61 -30.85
N GLY A 375 -24.03 -8.64 -30.07
CA GLY A 375 -24.73 -9.85 -30.52
C GLY A 375 -23.79 -10.96 -31.01
N ASP A 376 -24.36 -11.95 -31.71
CA ASP A 376 -23.59 -12.92 -32.51
C ASP A 376 -23.11 -12.25 -33.80
N ASP A 377 -21.84 -12.46 -34.16
CA ASP A 377 -21.29 -12.20 -35.51
C ASP A 377 -21.68 -13.34 -36.49
#